data_AF-B7KMS1-F1
#
_entry.id   AF-B7KMS1-F1
#
_cell.length_a   1.000
_cell.length_b   1.000
_cell.length_c   1.000
_cell.angle_alpha   90.00
_cell.angle_beta   90.00
_cell.angle_gamma   90.00
#
_symmetry.space_group_name_H-M   'P 1'
#
loop_
_entity.id
_entity.type
_entity.pdbx_description
1 polymer ?
#
loop_
_entity_poly.entity_id
_entity_poly.type
_entity_poly.pdbx_seq_one_letter_code
_entity_poly.pdbx_strand_id
1 'polypeptide(L)'
;MLTLKREENLLSATIYVDLNFQVLGNILPADHGYGLYAALTHWNPIIHDLEGLSIQTIAGIPDKQGKIYLTERSRFRIRLPHDQVPLVYGLAGKTLTIGKHTIRLGIPQIYLLQPASKLRSRLVVIKGYQEPKIFLEAVQRQLEKLRINGIVAISTANSKPDRKTIKIKRFTVVGFGLEMSNLSDEDSLLLQEVGLGGKRRMGCGVFVPCQEGL
;
A
#
# COMPACT_ATOMS: atom_id res chain seq x y z
N MET A 1 33.24 -4.52 25.55
CA MET A 1 31.80 -4.27 25.84
C MET A 1 31.10 -3.37 24.81
N LEU A 2 31.81 -2.45 24.14
CA LEU A 2 31.25 -1.63 23.03
C LEU A 2 31.16 -2.36 21.68
N THR A 3 31.98 -3.39 21.45
CA THR A 3 32.00 -4.14 20.18
C THR A 3 30.83 -5.12 20.06
N LEU A 4 30.43 -5.78 21.17
CA LEU A 4 29.32 -6.74 21.21
C LEU A 4 27.94 -6.09 21.01
N LYS A 5 27.76 -4.84 21.49
CA LYS A 5 26.52 -4.06 21.26
C LYS A 5 26.32 -3.63 19.80
N ARG A 6 27.41 -3.60 19.01
CA ARG A 6 27.33 -3.25 17.59
C ARG A 6 26.96 -4.46 16.73
N GLU A 7 27.25 -5.67 17.19
CA GLU A 7 26.90 -6.93 16.50
C GLU A 7 25.45 -7.37 16.79
N GLU A 8 24.90 -7.12 17.98
CA GLU A 8 23.49 -7.42 18.28
C GLU A 8 22.48 -6.59 17.47
N ASN A 9 22.87 -5.39 17.02
CA ASN A 9 22.00 -4.52 16.22
C ASN A 9 21.96 -4.87 14.71
N LEU A 10 22.82 -5.80 14.26
CA LEU A 10 22.77 -6.35 12.90
C LEU A 10 21.84 -7.58 12.78
N LEU A 11 21.24 -8.06 13.89
CA LEU A 11 20.56 -9.36 13.97
C LEU A 11 19.02 -9.34 13.91
N SER A 12 18.36 -8.26 13.51
CA SER A 12 17.00 -8.40 12.96
C SER A 12 16.62 -7.22 12.06
N ALA A 13 17.16 -7.18 10.84
CA ALA A 13 16.44 -6.46 9.79
C ALA A 13 15.06 -7.13 9.64
N THR A 14 13.99 -6.41 9.97
CA THR A 14 12.63 -6.95 9.83
C THR A 14 12.35 -7.20 8.35
N ILE A 15 12.35 -8.46 7.94
CA ILE A 15 12.05 -8.83 6.56
C ILE A 15 10.56 -8.62 6.31
N TYR A 16 10.22 -7.82 5.30
CA TYR A 16 8.86 -7.65 4.81
C TYR A 16 8.56 -8.55 3.62
N VAL A 17 7.31 -9.01 3.56
CA VAL A 17 6.80 -9.82 2.46
C VAL A 17 5.46 -9.28 1.95
N ASP A 18 5.19 -9.49 0.67
CA ASP A 18 3.87 -9.30 0.06
C ASP A 18 3.15 -10.65 -0.02
N LEU A 19 2.04 -10.81 0.69
CA LEU A 19 1.07 -11.88 0.45
C LEU A 19 0.12 -11.45 -0.64
N ASN A 20 0.09 -12.22 -1.72
CA ASN A 20 -0.64 -11.92 -2.93
C ASN A 20 -1.75 -12.95 -3.16
N PHE A 21 -2.97 -12.59 -2.78
CA PHE A 21 -4.16 -13.42 -2.92
C PHE A 21 -4.80 -13.21 -4.30
N GLN A 22 -5.14 -14.31 -4.98
CA GLN A 22 -6.10 -14.26 -6.09
C GLN A 22 -7.45 -13.75 -5.58
N VAL A 23 -8.07 -12.84 -6.32
CA VAL A 23 -9.40 -12.32 -6.00
C VAL A 23 -10.40 -12.92 -6.98
N LEU A 24 -11.39 -13.62 -6.45
CA LEU A 24 -12.53 -14.16 -7.19
C LEU A 24 -13.76 -13.32 -6.86
N GLY A 25 -14.41 -12.78 -7.88
CA GLY A 25 -15.58 -11.93 -7.75
C GLY A 25 -15.81 -11.11 -9.02
N ASN A 26 -16.88 -10.31 -9.02
CA ASN A 26 -17.30 -9.60 -10.23
C ASN A 26 -16.94 -8.11 -10.18
N ILE A 27 -17.35 -7.42 -9.11
CA ILE A 27 -17.30 -5.95 -9.05
C ILE A 27 -16.98 -5.49 -7.63
N LEU A 28 -16.15 -4.45 -7.51
CA LEU A 28 -15.91 -3.70 -6.28
C LEU A 28 -16.12 -2.19 -6.51
N PRO A 29 -16.42 -1.41 -5.46
CA PRO A 29 -16.28 0.04 -5.50
C PRO A 29 -14.85 0.44 -5.86
N ALA A 30 -14.64 1.53 -6.58
CA ALA A 30 -13.29 1.97 -6.98
C ALA A 30 -12.45 2.50 -5.78
N ASP A 31 -13.10 2.89 -4.69
CA ASP A 31 -12.55 3.44 -3.46
C ASP A 31 -12.62 2.44 -2.28
N HIS A 32 -12.67 1.14 -2.56
CA HIS A 32 -12.89 0.06 -1.60
C HIS A 32 -11.82 -0.10 -0.49
N GLY A 33 -10.78 0.73 -0.44
CA GLY A 33 -9.66 0.59 0.51
C GLY A 33 -10.08 0.56 1.98
N TYR A 34 -11.01 1.44 2.39
CA TYR A 34 -11.57 1.40 3.75
C TYR A 34 -12.46 0.17 3.98
N GLY A 35 -13.23 -0.24 2.96
CA GLY A 35 -14.09 -1.42 3.06
C GLY A 35 -13.31 -2.72 3.22
N LEU A 36 -12.18 -2.87 2.50
CA LEU A 36 -11.24 -3.98 2.69
C LEU A 36 -10.68 -3.99 4.11
N TYR A 37 -10.17 -2.84 4.56
CA TYR A 37 -9.66 -2.71 5.92
C TYR A 37 -10.69 -3.13 6.97
N ALA A 38 -11.93 -2.62 6.85
CA ALA A 38 -13.01 -2.94 7.77
C ALA A 38 -13.32 -4.45 7.77
N ALA A 39 -13.39 -5.07 6.60
CA ALA A 39 -13.63 -6.51 6.46
C ALA A 39 -12.52 -7.34 7.14
N LEU A 40 -11.26 -6.94 7.00
CA LEU A 40 -10.14 -7.60 7.66
C LEU A 40 -10.19 -7.44 9.18
N THR A 41 -10.42 -6.22 9.69
CA THR A 41 -10.51 -6.00 11.14
C THR A 41 -11.72 -6.67 11.78
N HIS A 42 -12.79 -6.89 11.02
CA HIS A 42 -13.93 -7.68 11.49
C HIS A 42 -13.59 -9.17 11.56
N TRP A 43 -12.83 -9.67 10.57
CA TRP A 43 -12.37 -11.06 10.55
C TRP A 43 -11.36 -11.36 11.67
N ASN A 44 -10.37 -10.48 11.86
CA ASN A 44 -9.37 -10.59 12.91
C ASN A 44 -9.06 -9.19 13.49
N PRO A 45 -9.57 -8.86 14.70
CA PRO A 45 -9.37 -7.57 15.33
C PRO A 45 -7.91 -7.16 15.53
N ILE A 46 -6.98 -8.12 15.65
CA ILE A 46 -5.53 -7.85 15.80
C ILE A 46 -4.97 -7.04 14.62
N ILE A 47 -5.58 -7.16 13.43
CA ILE A 47 -5.22 -6.36 12.25
C ILE A 47 -5.39 -4.86 12.49
N HIS A 48 -6.20 -4.44 13.46
CA HIS A 48 -6.37 -3.03 13.83
C HIS A 48 -5.10 -2.42 14.43
N ASP A 49 -4.27 -3.23 15.09
CA ASP A 49 -3.08 -2.78 15.81
C ASP A 49 -1.77 -3.24 15.16
N LEU A 50 -1.80 -4.27 14.31
CA LEU A 50 -0.63 -4.84 13.61
C LEU A 50 0.26 -3.83 12.87
N GLU A 51 1.37 -3.44 13.48
CA GLU A 51 2.37 -2.54 12.92
C GLU A 51 3.03 -3.12 11.66
N GLY A 52 3.52 -2.24 10.78
CA GLY A 52 4.09 -2.64 9.49
C GLY A 52 3.08 -3.14 8.45
N LEU A 53 1.83 -3.46 8.83
CA LEU A 53 0.83 -3.90 7.85
C LEU A 53 0.42 -2.77 6.90
N SER A 54 0.43 -3.07 5.60
CA SER A 54 -0.17 -2.25 4.57
C SER A 54 -0.97 -3.07 3.58
N ILE A 55 -1.98 -2.44 2.98
CA ILE A 55 -2.88 -3.06 2.01
C ILE A 55 -2.74 -2.32 0.70
N GLN A 56 -2.55 -3.04 -0.40
CA GLN A 56 -2.58 -2.45 -1.73
C GLN A 56 -4.02 -2.43 -2.26
N THR A 57 -4.34 -1.42 -3.06
CA THR A 57 -5.66 -1.35 -3.72
C THR A 57 -5.81 -2.48 -4.74
N ILE A 58 -6.95 -3.18 -4.73
CA ILE A 58 -7.23 -4.21 -5.73
C ILE A 58 -7.42 -3.53 -7.09
N ALA A 59 -6.62 -3.92 -8.07
CA ALA A 59 -6.75 -3.43 -9.43
C ALA A 59 -7.89 -4.15 -10.18
N GLY A 60 -8.55 -3.43 -11.07
CA GLY A 60 -9.61 -3.93 -11.96
C GLY A 60 -9.87 -2.94 -13.09
N ILE A 61 -10.78 -3.28 -13.99
CA ILE A 61 -11.15 -2.42 -15.13
C ILE A 61 -12.19 -1.40 -14.64
N PRO A 62 -11.91 -0.09 -14.67
CA PRO A 62 -12.85 0.91 -14.18
C PRO A 62 -14.10 0.98 -15.08
N ASP A 63 -15.28 0.99 -14.47
CA ASP A 63 -16.56 1.21 -15.17
C ASP A 63 -16.85 2.69 -15.47
N LYS A 64 -15.96 3.57 -15.01
CA LYS A 64 -16.06 5.04 -15.03
C LYS A 64 -17.30 5.60 -14.28
N GLN A 65 -17.94 4.78 -13.46
CA GLN A 65 -19.13 5.08 -12.64
C GLN A 65 -18.91 4.72 -11.16
N GLY A 66 -17.64 4.73 -10.73
CA GLY A 66 -17.27 4.52 -9.32
C GLY A 66 -17.07 3.05 -8.92
N LYS A 67 -16.99 2.12 -9.89
CA LYS A 67 -16.67 0.72 -9.63
C LYS A 67 -15.53 0.23 -10.52
N ILE A 68 -15.04 -0.96 -10.18
CA ILE A 68 -14.10 -1.73 -10.98
C ILE A 68 -14.69 -3.11 -11.24
N TYR A 69 -14.56 -3.59 -12.47
CA TYR A 69 -14.74 -5.00 -12.81
C TYR A 69 -13.47 -5.76 -12.44
N LEU A 70 -13.63 -6.78 -11.62
CA LEU A 70 -12.55 -7.69 -11.27
C LEU A 70 -12.24 -8.59 -12.46
N THR A 71 -10.96 -8.92 -12.60
CA THR A 71 -10.46 -9.80 -13.66
C THR A 71 -9.65 -10.93 -13.04
N GLU A 72 -9.25 -11.90 -13.85
CA GLU A 72 -8.34 -12.96 -13.40
C GLU A 72 -6.98 -12.45 -12.92
N ARG A 73 -6.61 -11.21 -13.27
CA ARG A 73 -5.40 -10.52 -12.81
C ARG A 73 -5.62 -9.70 -11.54
N SER A 74 -6.85 -9.57 -11.06
CA SER A 74 -7.15 -8.87 -9.82
C SER A 74 -6.54 -9.61 -8.64
N ARG A 75 -5.78 -8.87 -7.84
CA ARG A 75 -5.05 -9.39 -6.69
C ARG A 75 -5.27 -8.51 -5.48
N PHE A 76 -5.41 -9.16 -4.33
CA PHE A 76 -5.42 -8.52 -3.04
C PHE A 76 -4.06 -8.76 -2.40
N ARG A 77 -3.32 -7.67 -2.13
CA ARG A 77 -1.96 -7.76 -1.60
C ARG A 77 -1.88 -7.12 -0.23
N ILE A 78 -1.33 -7.87 0.72
CA ILE A 78 -1.01 -7.40 2.07
C ILE A 78 0.50 -7.45 2.22
N ARG A 79 1.11 -6.32 2.59
CA ARG A 79 2.51 -6.26 3.00
C ARG A 79 2.60 -6.24 4.50
N LEU A 80 3.48 -7.05 5.09
CA LEU A 80 3.71 -7.09 6.54
C LEU A 80 5.07 -7.73 6.86
N PRO A 81 5.57 -7.58 8.10
CA PRO A 81 6.71 -8.35 8.58
C PRO A 81 6.49 -9.86 8.43
N HIS A 82 7.52 -10.60 8.01
CA HIS A 82 7.41 -12.02 7.65
C HIS A 82 6.95 -12.91 8.82
N ASP A 83 7.32 -12.57 10.05
CA ASP A 83 6.94 -13.25 11.28
C ASP A 83 5.45 -13.08 11.59
N GLN A 84 4.79 -12.09 10.99
CA GLN A 84 3.37 -11.80 11.15
C GLN A 84 2.50 -12.48 10.09
N VAL A 85 3.09 -13.19 9.12
CA VAL A 85 2.37 -13.97 8.08
C VAL A 85 1.26 -14.86 8.65
N PRO A 86 1.46 -15.60 9.77
CA PRO A 86 0.42 -16.46 10.33
C PRO A 86 -0.89 -15.72 10.67
N LEU A 87 -0.83 -14.43 11.02
CA LEU A 87 -2.00 -13.63 11.39
C LEU A 87 -2.97 -13.38 10.23
N VAL A 88 -2.48 -13.44 8.99
CA VAL A 88 -3.25 -13.14 7.77
C VAL A 88 -3.37 -14.34 6.84
N TYR A 89 -2.57 -15.40 7.02
CA TYR A 89 -2.64 -16.59 6.17
C TYR A 89 -4.02 -17.27 6.20
N GLY A 90 -4.72 -17.21 7.34
CA GLY A 90 -6.08 -17.73 7.49
C GLY A 90 -7.16 -17.07 6.60
N LEU A 91 -6.81 -16.03 5.86
CA LEU A 91 -7.64 -15.46 4.79
C LEU A 91 -7.73 -16.36 3.56
N ALA A 92 -6.81 -17.32 3.39
CA ALA A 92 -6.83 -18.24 2.27
C ALA A 92 -8.18 -18.97 2.18
N GLY A 93 -8.83 -18.89 1.01
CA GLY A 93 -10.13 -19.50 0.77
C GLY A 93 -11.33 -18.75 1.35
N LYS A 94 -11.13 -17.70 2.17
CA LYS A 94 -12.22 -16.95 2.83
C LYS A 94 -12.96 -16.05 1.86
N THR A 95 -14.21 -15.76 2.21
CA THR A 95 -15.02 -14.72 1.56
C THR A 95 -14.98 -13.46 2.42
N LEU A 96 -14.69 -12.31 1.79
CA LEU A 96 -14.76 -11.00 2.41
C LEU A 96 -15.98 -10.24 1.89
N THR A 97 -16.71 -9.61 2.81
CA THR A 97 -17.83 -8.71 2.50
C THR A 97 -17.39 -7.26 2.59
N ILE A 98 -17.52 -6.52 1.49
CA ILE A 98 -17.07 -5.13 1.32
C ILE A 98 -18.30 -4.29 0.97
N GLY A 99 -18.97 -3.76 1.99
CA GLY A 99 -20.29 -3.15 1.83
C GLY A 99 -21.30 -4.20 1.34
N LYS A 100 -21.89 -3.98 0.17
CA LYS A 100 -22.82 -4.93 -0.48
C LYS A 100 -22.13 -5.93 -1.43
N HIS A 101 -20.81 -5.84 -1.57
CA HIS A 101 -20.03 -6.67 -2.50
C HIS A 101 -19.36 -7.81 -1.73
N THR A 102 -19.18 -8.95 -2.39
CA THR A 102 -18.43 -10.08 -1.84
C THR A 102 -17.31 -10.49 -2.80
N ILE A 103 -16.18 -10.87 -2.22
CA ILE A 103 -15.05 -11.47 -2.95
C ILE A 103 -14.58 -12.70 -2.20
N ARG A 104 -14.11 -13.72 -2.93
CA ARG A 104 -13.42 -14.87 -2.35
C ARG A 104 -11.93 -14.75 -2.61
N LEU A 105 -11.13 -15.04 -1.60
CA LEU A 105 -9.68 -15.04 -1.69
C LEU A 105 -9.17 -16.45 -1.99
N GLY A 106 -8.26 -16.56 -2.97
CA GLY A 106 -7.52 -17.79 -3.24
C GLY A 106 -6.44 -18.07 -2.20
N ILE A 107 -5.59 -19.05 -2.47
CA ILE A 107 -4.38 -19.29 -1.68
C ILE A 107 -3.35 -18.19 -2.01
N PRO A 108 -2.74 -17.52 -1.03
CA PRO A 108 -1.76 -16.48 -1.30
C PRO A 108 -0.43 -17.06 -1.78
N GLN A 109 0.21 -16.36 -2.70
CA GLN A 109 1.64 -16.48 -2.96
C GLN A 109 2.40 -15.46 -2.12
N ILE A 110 3.57 -15.83 -1.59
CA ILE A 110 4.40 -14.95 -0.77
C ILE A 110 5.59 -14.49 -1.60
N TYR A 111 5.82 -13.18 -1.63
CA TYR A 111 6.92 -12.56 -2.36
C TYR A 111 7.77 -11.71 -1.43
N LEU A 112 9.10 -11.82 -1.57
CA LEU A 112 10.02 -10.84 -1.00
C LEU A 112 9.89 -9.51 -1.76
N LEU A 113 10.09 -8.40 -1.05
CA LEU A 113 10.24 -7.10 -1.72
C LEU A 113 11.46 -7.14 -2.64
N GLN A 114 11.33 -6.52 -3.80
CA GLN A 114 12.41 -6.41 -4.78
C GLN A 114 12.81 -4.94 -4.88
N PRO A 115 14.12 -4.64 -4.94
CA PRO A 115 14.56 -3.28 -5.19
C PRO A 115 14.08 -2.80 -6.56
N ALA A 116 13.84 -1.49 -6.69
CA ALA A 116 13.42 -0.90 -7.94
C ALA A 116 13.85 0.58 -8.00
N SER A 117 14.49 0.96 -9.11
CA SER A 117 14.89 2.35 -9.35
C SER A 117 13.71 3.32 -9.46
N LYS A 118 12.50 2.79 -9.72
CA LYS A 118 11.25 3.53 -9.84
C LYS A 118 10.12 2.87 -9.05
N LEU A 119 9.52 3.66 -8.15
CA LEU A 119 8.36 3.26 -7.36
C LEU A 119 7.21 4.21 -7.60
N ARG A 120 5.98 3.73 -7.36
CA ARG A 120 4.79 4.57 -7.36
C ARG A 120 3.87 4.21 -6.20
N SER A 121 3.10 5.20 -5.76
CA SER A 121 1.98 5.01 -4.85
C SER A 121 0.70 5.54 -5.50
N ARG A 122 -0.37 4.72 -5.49
CA ARG A 122 -1.65 5.08 -6.11
C ARG A 122 -2.27 6.33 -5.47
N LEU A 123 -2.10 6.48 -4.16
CA LEU A 123 -2.67 7.53 -3.34
C LEU A 123 -1.83 7.66 -2.08
N VAL A 124 -1.31 8.85 -1.80
CA VAL A 124 -0.68 9.18 -0.52
C VAL A 124 -1.50 10.29 0.14
N VAL A 125 -1.81 10.09 1.43
CA VAL A 125 -2.59 11.04 2.23
C VAL A 125 -1.75 11.55 3.38
N ILE A 126 -1.65 12.87 3.51
CA ILE A 126 -0.95 13.53 4.61
C ILE A 126 -1.95 14.52 5.25
N LYS A 127 -2.20 14.35 6.56
CA LYS A 127 -3.18 15.14 7.28
C LYS A 127 -2.83 16.63 7.18
N GLY A 128 -3.78 17.45 6.74
CA GLY A 128 -3.61 18.91 6.60
C GLY A 128 -3.00 19.38 5.28
N TYR A 129 -2.57 18.47 4.39
CA TYR A 129 -1.92 18.82 3.12
C TYR A 129 -2.76 18.31 1.94
N GLN A 130 -3.71 19.13 1.50
CA GLN A 130 -4.68 18.77 0.46
C GLN A 130 -4.48 19.50 -0.87
N GLU A 131 -3.51 20.41 -0.90
CA GLU A 131 -3.13 21.19 -2.08
C GLU A 131 -1.76 20.73 -2.61
N PRO A 132 -1.56 20.63 -3.94
CA PRO A 132 -0.42 19.94 -4.53
C PRO A 132 0.95 20.42 -4.03
N LYS A 133 1.17 21.75 -3.98
CA LYS A 133 2.47 22.33 -3.61
C LYS A 133 2.87 22.00 -2.19
N ILE A 134 2.02 22.35 -1.21
CA ILE A 134 2.27 22.10 0.21
C ILE A 134 2.31 20.60 0.53
N PHE A 135 1.60 19.78 -0.24
CA PHE A 135 1.66 18.33 -0.14
C PHE A 135 3.02 17.80 -0.56
N LEU A 136 3.55 18.25 -1.70
CA LEU A 136 4.87 17.83 -2.17
C LEU A 136 5.97 18.23 -1.18
N GLU A 137 5.90 19.43 -0.60
CA GLU A 137 6.81 19.86 0.47
C GLU A 137 6.72 18.94 1.70
N ALA A 138 5.50 18.49 2.07
CA ALA A 138 5.32 17.55 3.17
C ALA A 138 5.86 16.14 2.87
N VAL A 139 5.80 15.72 1.61
CA VAL A 139 6.40 14.48 1.12
C VAL A 139 7.92 14.55 1.20
N GLN A 140 8.53 15.65 0.73
CA GLN A 140 9.98 15.88 0.80
C GLN A 140 10.49 15.83 2.23
N ARG A 141 9.82 16.50 3.18
CA ARG A 141 10.18 16.42 4.61
C ARG A 141 10.15 15.00 5.18
N GLN A 142 9.23 14.15 4.73
CA GLN A 142 9.17 12.75 5.18
C GLN A 142 10.32 11.92 4.57
N LEU A 143 10.64 12.13 3.30
CA LEU A 143 11.78 11.48 2.64
C LEU A 143 13.11 11.88 3.31
N GLU A 144 13.31 13.17 3.60
CA GLU A 144 14.47 13.67 4.34
C GLU A 144 14.61 13.02 5.72
N LYS A 145 13.49 12.91 6.46
CA LYS A 145 13.47 12.23 7.78
C LYS A 145 13.88 10.75 7.67
N LEU A 146 13.50 10.09 6.58
CA LEU A 146 13.86 8.70 6.30
C LEU A 146 15.26 8.57 5.67
N ARG A 147 15.89 9.69 5.30
CA ARG A 147 17.16 9.76 4.55
C ARG A 147 17.11 9.05 3.19
N ILE A 148 15.92 9.02 2.58
CA ILE A 148 15.70 8.44 1.26
C ILE A 148 16.01 9.48 0.20
N ASN A 149 16.90 9.14 -0.74
CA ASN A 149 17.29 9.97 -1.85
C ASN A 149 16.58 9.52 -3.13
N GLY A 150 16.05 10.47 -3.87
CA GLY A 150 15.35 10.20 -5.12
C GLY A 150 14.59 11.42 -5.61
N ILE A 151 14.11 11.35 -6.85
CA ILE A 151 13.28 12.40 -7.43
C ILE A 151 11.82 12.02 -7.18
N VAL A 152 11.11 12.87 -6.46
CA VAL A 152 9.67 12.71 -6.20
C VAL A 152 8.85 13.64 -7.06
N ALA A 153 7.78 13.11 -7.66
CA ALA A 153 6.82 13.88 -8.41
C ALA A 153 5.39 13.44 -8.07
N ILE A 154 4.45 14.40 -8.11
CA ILE A 154 3.02 14.07 -8.13
C ILE A 154 2.70 13.50 -9.51
N SER A 155 2.15 12.29 -9.55
CA SER A 155 1.67 11.68 -10.80
C SER A 155 0.69 12.61 -11.49
N THR A 156 0.64 12.57 -12.82
CA THR A 156 -0.29 13.39 -13.61
C THR A 156 -1.34 12.53 -14.30
N ALA A 157 -2.56 13.05 -14.36
CA ALA A 157 -3.67 12.48 -15.12
C ALA A 157 -4.31 13.61 -15.92
N ASN A 158 -4.40 13.47 -17.26
CA ASN A 158 -4.90 14.50 -18.16
C ASN A 158 -4.20 15.87 -17.97
N SER A 159 -2.87 15.85 -17.88
CA SER A 159 -2.00 17.02 -17.65
C SER A 159 -2.28 17.81 -16.37
N LYS A 160 -2.96 17.19 -15.40
CA LYS A 160 -3.23 17.76 -14.07
C LYS A 160 -2.66 16.85 -12.98
N PRO A 161 -2.36 17.38 -11.78
CA PRO A 161 -2.01 16.55 -10.63
C PRO A 161 -3.08 15.47 -10.41
N ASP A 162 -2.65 14.23 -10.24
CA ASP A 162 -3.51 13.06 -10.01
C ASP A 162 -4.08 13.10 -8.58
N ARG A 163 -5.01 14.03 -8.37
CA ARG A 163 -5.74 14.24 -7.13
C ARG A 163 -6.82 13.18 -7.01
N LYS A 164 -6.74 12.41 -5.92
CA LYS A 164 -7.67 11.32 -5.62
C LYS A 164 -8.25 11.48 -4.23
N THR A 165 -9.34 10.78 -3.98
CA THR A 165 -9.97 10.73 -2.66
C THR A 165 -10.19 9.30 -2.21
N ILE A 166 -10.25 9.12 -0.90
CA ILE A 166 -10.74 7.90 -0.26
C ILE A 166 -11.85 8.26 0.72
N LYS A 167 -12.95 7.51 0.68
CA LYS A 167 -14.04 7.65 1.64
C LYS A 167 -13.80 6.75 2.85
N ILE A 168 -13.75 7.35 4.04
CA ILE A 168 -13.57 6.68 5.33
C ILE A 168 -14.78 7.01 6.19
N LYS A 169 -15.73 6.08 6.29
CA LYS A 169 -17.05 6.33 6.91
C LYS A 169 -17.72 7.57 6.27
N ARG A 170 -17.91 8.63 7.06
CA ARG A 170 -18.50 9.91 6.63
C ARG A 170 -17.48 10.93 6.10
N PHE A 171 -16.18 10.63 6.20
CA PHE A 171 -15.12 11.56 5.83
C PHE A 171 -14.57 11.26 4.45
N THR A 172 -14.32 12.31 3.68
CA THR A 172 -13.58 12.23 2.42
C THR A 172 -12.17 12.75 2.68
N VAL A 173 -11.17 11.92 2.42
CA VAL A 173 -9.76 12.29 2.59
C VAL A 173 -9.14 12.47 1.20
N VAL A 174 -8.55 13.63 0.98
CA VAL A 174 -7.85 13.98 -0.25
C VAL A 174 -6.38 13.55 -0.16
N GLY A 175 -5.83 13.09 -1.28
CA GLY A 175 -4.42 12.87 -1.46
C GLY A 175 -4.03 12.83 -2.94
N PHE A 176 -2.80 12.44 -3.22
CA PHE A 176 -2.23 12.48 -4.57
C PHE A 176 -1.52 11.18 -4.91
N GLY A 177 -1.53 10.81 -6.19
CA GLY A 177 -0.60 9.81 -6.73
C GLY A 177 0.83 10.33 -6.69
N LEU A 178 1.79 9.46 -6.37
CA LEU A 178 3.21 9.80 -6.34
C LEU A 178 4.01 8.81 -7.19
N GLU A 179 5.02 9.34 -7.86
CA GLU A 179 6.09 8.59 -8.51
C GLU A 179 7.44 9.01 -7.93
N MET A 180 8.30 8.02 -7.73
CA MET A 180 9.67 8.16 -7.27
C MET A 180 10.59 7.55 -8.31
N SER A 181 11.68 8.22 -8.62
CA SER A 181 12.73 7.72 -9.52
C SER A 181 14.12 7.98 -8.94
N ASN A 182 15.12 7.33 -9.54
CA ASN A 182 16.52 7.40 -9.13
C ASN A 182 16.74 6.96 -7.67
N LEU A 183 16.00 5.95 -7.24
CA LEU A 183 16.18 5.32 -5.93
C LEU A 183 17.35 4.32 -5.99
N SER A 184 18.16 4.26 -4.92
CA SER A 184 19.04 3.11 -4.70
C SER A 184 18.24 1.87 -4.33
N ASP A 185 18.88 0.70 -4.35
CA ASP A 185 18.26 -0.53 -3.88
C ASP A 185 17.81 -0.41 -2.42
N GLU A 186 18.66 0.13 -1.53
CA GLU A 186 18.30 0.31 -0.11
C GLU A 186 17.15 1.30 0.07
N ASP A 187 17.22 2.46 -0.60
CA ASP A 187 16.20 3.51 -0.50
C ASP A 187 14.85 3.03 -1.04
N SER A 188 14.87 2.24 -2.12
CA SER A 188 13.66 1.67 -2.70
C SER A 188 13.03 0.60 -1.79
N LEU A 189 13.84 -0.23 -1.13
CA LEU A 189 13.34 -1.23 -0.20
C LEU A 189 12.76 -0.56 1.05
N LEU A 190 13.49 0.39 1.64
CA LEU A 190 13.02 1.14 2.80
C LEU A 190 11.70 1.86 2.50
N LEU A 191 11.58 2.52 1.34
CA LEU A 191 10.35 3.20 0.94
C LEU A 191 9.17 2.23 0.77
N GLN A 192 9.42 1.04 0.24
CA GLN A 192 8.39 0.00 0.13
C GLN A 192 7.93 -0.50 1.51
N GLU A 193 8.84 -0.64 2.46
CA GLU A 193 8.53 -1.11 3.82
C GLU A 193 7.71 -0.09 4.61
N VAL A 194 8.20 1.16 4.68
CA VAL A 194 7.63 2.17 5.58
C VAL A 194 6.57 3.03 4.90
N GLY A 195 6.63 3.20 3.58
CA GLY A 195 5.74 4.06 2.81
C GLY A 195 5.78 5.53 3.23
N LEU A 196 4.83 6.33 2.74
CA LEU A 196 4.69 7.74 3.11
C LEU A 196 3.26 8.08 3.55
N GLY A 197 3.14 9.10 4.38
CA GLY A 197 1.85 9.56 4.89
C GLY A 197 1.17 8.54 5.82
N GLY A 198 -0.16 8.57 5.83
CA GLY A 198 -0.98 7.73 6.70
C GLY A 198 -1.87 6.76 5.94
N LYS A 199 -2.64 5.97 6.71
CA LYS A 199 -3.71 5.08 6.20
C LYS A 199 -3.21 3.97 5.26
N ARG A 200 -2.00 3.44 5.51
CA ARG A 200 -1.41 2.27 4.83
C ARG A 200 -2.28 1.03 4.84
N ARG A 201 -3.01 0.79 5.92
CA ARG A 201 -3.99 -0.31 6.02
C ARG A 201 -5.25 -0.08 5.19
N MET A 202 -5.38 1.04 4.49
CA MET A 202 -6.55 1.39 3.66
C MET A 202 -6.15 1.69 2.21
N GLY A 203 -4.97 1.25 1.74
CA GLY A 203 -4.55 1.50 0.35
C GLY A 203 -3.74 2.77 0.12
N CYS A 204 -3.45 3.56 1.16
CA CYS A 204 -2.76 4.84 1.01
C CYS A 204 -1.29 4.76 1.41
N GLY A 205 -0.39 5.48 0.74
CA GLY A 205 1.01 5.54 1.19
C GLY A 205 1.85 4.29 0.89
N VAL A 206 1.28 3.33 0.16
CA VAL A 206 1.97 2.08 -0.19
C VAL A 206 2.69 2.26 -1.53
N PHE A 207 3.98 1.98 -1.56
CA PHE A 207 4.81 2.08 -2.76
C PHE A 207 5.05 0.70 -3.36
N VAL A 208 4.95 0.62 -4.69
CA VAL A 208 5.18 -0.60 -5.47
C VAL A 208 6.06 -0.27 -6.67
N PRO A 209 6.87 -1.23 -7.16
CA PRO A 209 7.59 -1.08 -8.42
C PRO A 209 6.66 -0.63 -9.54
N CYS A 210 7.09 0.39 -10.29
CA CYS A 210 6.54 0.60 -11.61
C CYS A 210 6.87 -0.66 -12.41
N GLN A 211 5.89 -1.27 -13.09
CA GLN A 211 6.21 -2.35 -14.01
C GLN A 211 7.17 -1.78 -15.05
N GLU A 212 8.44 -2.16 -14.99
CA GLU A 212 9.34 -2.01 -16.12
C GLU A 212 8.74 -2.88 -17.22
N GLY A 213 8.45 -2.27 -18.37
CA GLY A 213 7.79 -2.96 -19.46
C GLY A 213 8.52 -4.25 -19.81
N LEU A 214 7.79 -5.36 -19.83
CA LEU A 214 8.03 -6.46 -20.75
C LEU A 214 6.92 -6.40 -21.79
#